data_AF-A0A944C482-F1
#
_entry.id   AF-A0A944C482-F1
#
_cell.length_a   1.000
_cell.length_b   1.000
_cell.length_c   1.000
_cell.angle_alpha   90.00
_cell.angle_beta   90.00
_cell.angle_gamma   90.00
#
_symmetry.space_group_name_H-M   'P 1'
#
loop_
_entity.id
_entity.type
_entity.pdbx_description
1 polymer ?
#
loop_
_entity_poly.entity_id
_entity_poly.type
_entity_poly.pdbx_seq_one_letter_code
_entity_poly.pdbx_strand_id
1 'polypeptide(L)'
;MDSELNNENGLTSPEGTTEHTPKKRKTALVVGIIVVVVLLLIGGGAGFVVLKNSQNEGEQELFESLEGNENPEDYQAFLEKYPDGDYAPLVQKKLQALQDALEDWNRIALSERASDFEKFKELHPDYAGFAHRCDLKIDSLDFVTAQKAGTPEAFAAYLQKHPEGRYASEASIAESTVKEAEVTPELKEEIIGVLNTFFSGFQERDQEMICSNITPNMTRFLGQTNVSKAKVLSTIEGMFTEDIEAVRFVVGRDAEVECVPAAEKAEGEKEYKVTFTVDQYIERNNEGKTFSTYKGEAFLTAAMLIRSLTMQELSRK
;
A
#
# COMPACT_ATOMS: atom_id res chain seq x y z
N MET A 1 -10.36 33.33 59.54
CA MET A 1 -10.80 34.73 59.38
C MET A 1 -11.73 34.81 58.19
N ASP A 2 -13.02 34.60 58.29
CA ASP A 2 -13.95 34.07 59.30
C ASP A 2 -15.29 34.09 58.54
N SER A 3 -16.05 33.00 58.57
CA SER A 3 -17.32 32.94 59.31
C SER A 3 -18.42 33.77 58.64
N GLU A 4 -19.45 33.15 58.07
CA GLU A 4 -20.72 32.78 58.74
C GLU A 4 -21.83 33.56 57.99
N LEU A 5 -22.78 32.88 57.35
CA LEU A 5 -24.05 32.39 57.92
C LEU A 5 -25.05 33.51 58.31
N ASN A 6 -26.31 33.17 58.03
CA ASN A 6 -27.56 33.74 58.55
C ASN A 6 -28.13 34.94 57.75
N ASN A 7 -29.18 34.81 56.94
CA ASN A 7 -30.57 34.43 57.25
C ASN A 7 -31.13 35.18 58.47
N GLU A 8 -32.14 36.03 58.27
CA GLU A 8 -33.37 36.04 59.08
C GLU A 8 -34.43 36.98 58.51
N ASN A 9 -35.61 36.40 58.28
CA ASN A 9 -36.95 36.81 58.73
C ASN A 9 -37.35 38.30 58.76
N GLY A 10 -38.55 38.58 58.24
CA GLY A 10 -39.26 39.83 58.57
C GLY A 10 -40.61 40.03 57.87
N LEU A 11 -41.63 39.36 58.40
CA LEU A 11 -43.06 39.55 58.13
C LEU A 11 -43.53 40.96 58.57
N THR A 12 -44.42 41.63 57.81
CA THR A 12 -45.52 42.45 58.38
C THR A 12 -46.74 42.53 57.45
N SER A 13 -47.89 42.07 57.95
CA SER A 13 -49.24 42.53 57.60
C SER A 13 -49.57 43.83 58.38
N PRO A 14 -50.70 44.50 58.10
CA PRO A 14 -51.92 44.30 58.92
C PRO A 14 -53.20 44.16 58.06
N GLU A 15 -54.06 43.17 58.31
CA GLU A 15 -55.26 43.16 59.19
C GLU A 15 -56.48 43.96 58.69
N GLY A 16 -57.66 43.29 58.66
CA GLY A 16 -58.97 43.89 58.32
C GLY A 16 -60.16 42.94 58.02
N THR A 17 -60.34 41.91 58.85
CA THR A 17 -61.53 41.11 59.29
C THR A 17 -62.97 41.30 58.67
N THR A 18 -63.52 40.21 58.08
CA THR A 18 -64.90 39.56 58.14
C THR A 18 -66.22 40.38 58.05
N GLU A 19 -67.39 39.95 57.54
CA GLU A 19 -68.00 38.66 57.11
C GLU A 19 -69.38 38.84 56.41
N HIS A 20 -69.87 37.75 55.78
CA HIS A 20 -71.27 37.31 55.50
C HIS A 20 -72.04 37.61 54.17
N THR A 21 -72.08 36.54 53.37
CA THR A 21 -72.99 35.98 52.33
C THR A 21 -74.52 36.12 52.51
N PRO A 22 -75.42 35.91 51.48
CA PRO A 22 -75.54 34.62 50.73
C PRO A 22 -76.05 34.56 49.26
N LYS A 23 -75.66 33.43 48.60
CA LYS A 23 -76.41 32.50 47.68
C LYS A 23 -76.43 32.64 46.12
N LYS A 24 -75.79 31.62 45.47
CA LYS A 24 -76.14 30.78 44.26
C LYS A 24 -76.28 31.46 42.86
N ARG A 25 -75.90 30.89 41.68
CA ARG A 25 -75.44 29.56 41.17
C ARG A 25 -74.89 29.73 39.71
N LYS A 26 -74.03 28.82 39.22
CA LYS A 26 -73.38 28.70 37.86
C LYS A 26 -74.39 28.44 36.71
N THR A 27 -74.24 28.81 35.41
CA THR A 27 -73.32 28.37 34.30
C THR A 27 -73.64 29.19 33.01
N ALA A 28 -72.72 29.81 32.27
CA ALA A 28 -71.85 29.34 31.16
C ALA A 28 -72.53 28.97 29.81
N LEU A 29 -71.98 29.57 28.72
CA LEU A 29 -71.98 29.20 27.27
C LEU A 29 -72.97 29.91 26.30
N VAL A 30 -72.50 30.21 25.07
CA VAL A 30 -73.21 30.61 23.81
C VAL A 30 -72.96 32.03 23.20
N VAL A 31 -71.79 32.69 23.39
CA VAL A 31 -71.44 33.88 22.55
C VAL A 31 -70.11 33.77 21.77
N GLY A 32 -69.39 32.65 21.90
CA GLY A 32 -68.06 32.48 21.29
C GLY A 32 -67.99 31.83 19.90
N ILE A 33 -69.00 31.92 19.02
CA ILE A 33 -68.99 31.21 17.71
C ILE A 33 -69.12 32.11 16.47
N ILE A 34 -69.49 33.40 16.58
CA ILE A 34 -69.75 34.21 15.36
C ILE A 34 -68.55 35.07 14.90
N VAL A 35 -67.50 35.27 15.73
CA VAL A 35 -66.33 36.09 15.33
C VAL A 35 -65.22 35.27 14.64
N VAL A 36 -65.22 33.95 14.75
CA VAL A 36 -64.16 33.09 14.16
C VAL A 36 -64.42 32.79 12.67
N VAL A 37 -65.68 32.77 12.22
CA VAL A 37 -66.01 32.41 10.82
C VAL A 37 -65.82 33.57 9.84
N VAL A 38 -65.92 34.83 10.27
CA VAL A 38 -65.74 36.00 9.38
C VAL A 38 -64.27 36.42 9.23
N LEU A 39 -63.41 36.13 10.22
CA LEU A 39 -61.95 36.32 10.10
C LEU A 39 -61.26 35.19 9.31
N LEU A 40 -61.84 33.98 9.27
CA LEU A 40 -61.34 32.86 8.45
C LEU A 40 -61.65 32.99 6.95
N LEU A 41 -62.63 33.82 6.55
CA LEU A 41 -63.03 33.95 5.13
C LEU A 41 -62.33 35.10 4.38
N ILE A 42 -61.69 36.05 5.07
CA ILE A 42 -60.93 37.14 4.43
C ILE A 42 -59.40 36.92 4.54
N GLY A 43 -58.93 36.11 5.51
CA GLY A 43 -57.52 35.74 5.66
C GLY A 43 -57.06 34.51 4.85
N GLY A 44 -57.96 33.80 4.17
CA GLY A 44 -57.66 32.53 3.50
C GLY A 44 -56.83 32.63 2.21
N GLY A 45 -56.81 33.78 1.54
CA GLY A 45 -56.02 33.97 0.32
C GLY A 45 -54.59 34.48 0.58
N ALA A 46 -54.44 35.51 1.42
CA ALA A 46 -53.14 36.11 1.72
C ALA A 46 -52.37 35.36 2.83
N GLY A 47 -53.07 34.76 3.81
CA GLY A 47 -52.46 33.91 4.83
C GLY A 47 -51.97 32.57 4.26
N PHE A 48 -52.69 32.02 3.27
CA PHE A 48 -52.20 30.88 2.49
C PHE A 48 -50.94 31.25 1.71
N VAL A 49 -50.87 32.44 1.09
CA VAL A 49 -49.65 32.88 0.38
C VAL A 49 -48.48 33.14 1.33
N VAL A 50 -48.69 33.70 2.53
CA VAL A 50 -47.59 33.94 3.49
C VAL A 50 -47.14 32.65 4.20
N LEU A 51 -48.06 31.75 4.59
CA LEU A 51 -47.71 30.42 5.11
C LEU A 51 -47.08 29.54 4.03
N LYS A 52 -47.58 29.59 2.80
CA LYS A 52 -47.01 28.89 1.64
C LYS A 52 -45.64 29.48 1.27
N ASN A 53 -45.45 30.79 1.31
CA ASN A 53 -44.14 31.39 1.04
C ASN A 53 -43.11 31.02 2.12
N SER A 54 -43.46 31.05 3.42
CA SER A 54 -42.54 30.60 4.48
C SER A 54 -42.31 29.09 4.48
N GLN A 55 -43.29 28.28 4.05
CA GLN A 55 -43.09 26.84 3.81
C GLN A 55 -42.19 26.58 2.61
N ASN A 56 -42.36 27.32 1.50
CA ASN A 56 -41.56 27.20 0.29
C ASN A 56 -40.10 27.63 0.51
N GLU A 57 -39.84 28.68 1.30
CA GLU A 57 -38.47 29.09 1.69
C GLU A 57 -37.78 27.98 2.51
N GLY A 58 -38.45 27.40 3.50
CA GLY A 58 -37.89 26.30 4.29
C GLY A 58 -37.80 24.95 3.56
N GLU A 59 -38.69 24.70 2.59
CA GLU A 59 -38.65 23.53 1.71
C GLU A 59 -37.43 23.60 0.77
N GLN A 60 -37.19 24.76 0.17
CA GLN A 60 -36.04 24.98 -0.70
C GLN A 60 -34.71 24.81 0.06
N GLU A 61 -34.57 25.43 1.24
CA GLU A 61 -33.35 25.28 2.06
C GLU A 61 -33.07 23.81 2.43
N LEU A 62 -34.11 23.05 2.81
CA LEU A 62 -33.97 21.63 3.11
C LEU A 62 -33.67 20.80 1.86
N PHE A 63 -34.26 21.13 0.73
CA PHE A 63 -33.97 20.48 -0.55
C PHE A 63 -32.51 20.71 -0.97
N GLU A 64 -32.00 21.94 -0.85
CA GLU A 64 -30.60 22.27 -1.11
C GLU A 64 -29.66 21.51 -0.17
N SER A 65 -30.04 21.32 1.10
CA SER A 65 -29.25 20.53 2.05
C SER A 65 -29.14 19.03 1.72
N LEU A 66 -30.03 18.51 0.86
CA LEU A 66 -29.97 17.12 0.37
C LEU A 66 -28.98 16.95 -0.80
N GLU A 67 -28.38 18.02 -1.32
CA GLU A 67 -27.41 17.90 -2.40
C GLU A 67 -26.17 17.12 -1.95
N GLY A 68 -25.86 16.02 -2.66
CA GLY A 68 -24.76 15.12 -2.31
C GLY A 68 -24.97 14.32 -1.02
N ASN A 69 -26.17 14.35 -0.42
CA ASN A 69 -26.47 13.59 0.79
C ASN A 69 -26.58 12.08 0.46
N GLU A 70 -25.85 11.25 1.22
CA GLU A 70 -25.77 9.79 1.03
C GLU A 70 -26.60 9.00 2.07
N ASN A 71 -27.46 9.66 2.85
CA ASN A 71 -28.31 9.05 3.87
C ASN A 71 -29.79 8.99 3.41
N PRO A 72 -30.33 7.79 3.10
CA PRO A 72 -31.72 7.64 2.68
C PRO A 72 -32.75 8.18 3.67
N GLU A 73 -32.46 8.17 4.97
CA GLU A 73 -33.38 8.65 6.01
C GLU A 73 -33.65 10.15 5.90
N ASP A 74 -32.67 10.95 5.46
CA ASP A 74 -32.83 12.41 5.33
C ASP A 74 -33.81 12.76 4.20
N TYR A 75 -33.80 11.99 3.10
CA TYR A 75 -34.76 12.13 2.01
C TYR A 75 -36.15 11.66 2.42
N GLN A 76 -36.25 10.58 3.21
CA GLN A 76 -37.53 10.12 3.74
C GLN A 76 -38.13 11.16 4.69
N ALA A 77 -37.33 11.72 5.60
CA ALA A 77 -37.74 12.79 6.50
C ALA A 77 -38.22 14.04 5.75
N PHE A 78 -37.57 14.40 4.63
CA PHE A 78 -38.05 15.46 3.76
C PHE A 78 -39.44 15.15 3.20
N LEU A 79 -39.64 13.95 2.64
CA LEU A 79 -40.90 13.53 2.03
C LEU A 79 -42.04 13.40 3.06
N GLU A 80 -41.74 13.03 4.30
CA GLU A 80 -42.72 13.03 5.40
C GLU A 80 -43.14 14.46 5.80
N LYS A 81 -42.19 15.40 5.77
CA LYS A 81 -42.43 16.80 6.14
C LYS A 81 -43.12 17.60 5.04
N TYR A 82 -42.81 17.31 3.77
CA TYR A 82 -43.35 17.98 2.58
C TYR A 82 -43.93 16.95 1.58
N PRO A 83 -44.97 16.19 1.94
CA PRO A 83 -45.49 15.09 1.10
C PRO A 83 -46.08 15.57 -0.23
N ASP A 84 -46.66 16.78 -0.24
CA ASP A 84 -47.23 17.45 -1.42
C ASP A 84 -46.41 18.69 -1.83
N GLY A 85 -45.14 18.74 -1.43
CA GLY A 85 -44.23 19.87 -1.70
C GLY A 85 -43.84 20.01 -3.17
N ASP A 86 -43.46 21.21 -3.59
CA ASP A 86 -43.06 21.51 -4.98
C ASP A 86 -41.82 20.67 -5.38
N TYR A 87 -40.96 20.31 -4.41
CA TYR A 87 -39.76 19.49 -4.62
C TYR A 87 -39.97 18.00 -4.35
N ALA A 88 -41.12 17.57 -3.81
CA ALA A 88 -41.36 16.18 -3.41
C ALA A 88 -41.13 15.15 -4.53
N PRO A 89 -41.60 15.36 -5.79
CA PRO A 89 -41.31 14.42 -6.88
C PRO A 89 -39.82 14.31 -7.21
N LEU A 90 -39.08 15.42 -7.09
CA LEU A 90 -37.64 15.44 -7.35
C LEU A 90 -36.86 14.73 -6.24
N VAL A 91 -37.23 14.97 -4.97
CA VAL A 91 -36.65 14.27 -3.81
C VAL A 91 -36.92 12.77 -3.87
N GLN A 92 -38.12 12.35 -4.27
CA GLN A 92 -38.44 10.93 -4.46
C GLN A 92 -37.54 10.28 -5.52
N LYS A 93 -37.29 10.98 -6.64
CA LYS A 93 -36.36 10.51 -7.68
C LYS A 93 -34.93 10.42 -7.16
N LYS A 94 -34.46 11.41 -6.37
CA LYS A 94 -33.11 11.38 -5.77
C LYS A 94 -32.96 10.24 -4.75
N LEU A 95 -33.99 9.97 -3.95
CA LEU A 95 -34.02 8.84 -3.02
C LEU A 95 -33.90 7.50 -3.76
N GLN A 96 -34.66 7.31 -4.85
CA GLN A 96 -34.56 6.10 -5.65
C GLN A 96 -33.15 5.93 -6.24
N ALA A 97 -32.57 6.99 -6.82
CA ALA A 97 -31.22 6.94 -7.35
C ALA A 97 -30.18 6.60 -6.27
N LEU A 98 -30.35 7.11 -5.03
CA LEU A 98 -29.47 6.80 -3.92
C LEU A 98 -29.61 5.33 -3.49
N GLN A 99 -30.83 4.80 -3.46
CA GLN A 99 -31.07 3.39 -3.17
C GLN A 99 -30.42 2.48 -4.23
N ASP A 100 -30.57 2.81 -5.51
CA ASP A 100 -29.93 2.08 -6.60
C ASP A 100 -28.40 2.11 -6.47
N ALA A 101 -27.82 3.28 -6.14
CA ALA A 101 -26.38 3.42 -5.88
C ALA A 101 -25.91 2.59 -4.68
N LEU A 102 -26.69 2.54 -3.59
CA LEU A 102 -26.38 1.72 -2.41
C LEU A 102 -26.41 0.23 -2.72
N GLU A 103 -27.40 -0.23 -3.49
CA GLU A 103 -27.48 -1.61 -3.93
C GLU A 103 -26.30 -1.99 -4.83
N ASP A 104 -25.99 -1.14 -5.81
CA ASP A 104 -24.84 -1.31 -6.70
C ASP A 104 -23.52 -1.38 -5.91
N TRP A 105 -23.35 -0.51 -4.93
CA TRP A 105 -22.17 -0.48 -4.06
C TRP A 105 -22.02 -1.80 -3.30
N ASN A 106 -23.11 -2.29 -2.70
CA ASN A 106 -23.11 -3.56 -1.96
C ASN A 106 -22.72 -4.74 -2.84
N ARG A 107 -23.07 -4.74 -4.14
CA ARG A 107 -22.67 -5.80 -5.08
C ARG A 107 -21.17 -5.81 -5.35
N ILE A 108 -20.52 -4.65 -5.35
CA ILE A 108 -19.09 -4.52 -5.68
C ILE A 108 -18.18 -4.33 -4.47
N ALA A 109 -18.72 -4.12 -3.26
CA ALA A 109 -17.95 -3.76 -2.07
C ALA A 109 -16.78 -4.73 -1.76
N LEU A 110 -16.94 -6.01 -2.10
CA LEU A 110 -15.94 -7.06 -1.94
C LEU A 110 -15.22 -7.43 -3.25
N SER A 111 -15.43 -6.70 -4.34
CA SER A 111 -14.73 -6.96 -5.59
C SER A 111 -13.23 -6.72 -5.45
N GLU A 112 -12.46 -7.58 -6.11
CA GLU A 112 -11.01 -7.46 -6.26
C GLU A 112 -10.62 -6.79 -7.58
N ARG A 113 -11.58 -6.26 -8.35
CA ARG A 113 -11.35 -5.68 -9.66
C ARG A 113 -11.52 -4.16 -9.62
N ALA A 114 -10.46 -3.41 -9.92
CA ALA A 114 -10.52 -1.95 -10.02
C ALA A 114 -11.61 -1.48 -11.01
N SER A 115 -11.79 -2.19 -12.13
CA SER A 115 -12.80 -1.88 -13.15
C SER A 115 -14.25 -1.89 -12.65
N ASP A 116 -14.57 -2.65 -11.59
CA ASP A 116 -15.92 -2.63 -11.04
C ASP A 116 -16.21 -1.30 -10.32
N PHE A 117 -15.21 -0.72 -9.65
CA PHE A 117 -15.29 0.59 -8.99
C PHE A 117 -15.21 1.75 -9.99
N GLU A 118 -14.41 1.62 -11.05
CA GLU A 118 -14.39 2.59 -12.16
C GLU A 118 -15.78 2.69 -12.80
N LYS A 119 -16.41 1.55 -13.10
CA LYS A 119 -17.76 1.49 -13.65
C LYS A 119 -18.82 2.05 -12.68
N PHE A 120 -18.67 1.81 -11.38
CA PHE A 120 -19.58 2.39 -10.38
C PHE A 120 -19.56 3.92 -10.43
N LYS A 121 -18.36 4.54 -10.50
CA LYS A 121 -18.22 6.00 -10.62
C LYS A 121 -18.92 6.56 -11.86
N GLU A 122 -18.83 5.85 -12.98
CA GLU A 122 -19.49 6.25 -14.23
C GLU A 122 -21.02 6.19 -14.14
N LEU A 123 -21.55 5.21 -13.41
CA LEU A 123 -23.00 5.02 -13.25
C LEU A 123 -23.62 5.97 -12.21
N HIS A 124 -22.86 6.39 -11.20
CA HIS A 124 -23.34 7.16 -10.05
C HIS A 124 -22.54 8.46 -9.82
N PRO A 125 -22.47 9.39 -10.81
CA PRO A 125 -21.62 10.59 -10.73
C PRO A 125 -22.08 11.63 -9.69
N ASP A 126 -23.34 11.58 -9.28
CA ASP A 126 -23.96 12.59 -8.40
C ASP A 126 -23.58 12.44 -6.92
N TYR A 127 -22.87 11.36 -6.54
CA TYR A 127 -22.50 11.05 -5.16
C TYR A 127 -20.98 11.07 -4.94
N ALA A 128 -20.47 12.26 -4.59
CA ALA A 128 -19.03 12.51 -4.46
C ALA A 128 -18.34 11.66 -3.36
N GLY A 129 -19.05 11.25 -2.30
CA GLY A 129 -18.48 10.42 -1.24
C GLY A 129 -18.18 9.00 -1.73
N PHE A 130 -19.06 8.41 -2.53
CA PHE A 130 -18.76 7.14 -3.21
C PHE A 130 -17.60 7.28 -4.20
N ALA A 131 -17.53 8.37 -4.95
CA ALA A 131 -16.43 8.59 -5.91
C ALA A 131 -15.06 8.55 -5.19
N HIS A 132 -14.94 9.24 -4.05
CA HIS A 132 -13.72 9.21 -3.25
C HIS A 132 -13.39 7.81 -2.71
N ARG A 133 -14.40 7.08 -2.20
CA ARG A 133 -14.20 5.69 -1.74
C ARG A 133 -13.76 4.75 -2.87
N CYS A 134 -14.29 4.93 -4.07
CA CYS A 134 -13.86 4.20 -5.26
C CYS A 134 -12.39 4.49 -5.58
N ASP A 135 -11.97 5.76 -5.57
CA ASP A 135 -10.57 6.14 -5.85
C ASP A 135 -9.60 5.49 -4.88
N LEU A 136 -9.91 5.53 -3.57
CA LEU A 136 -9.09 4.85 -2.55
C LEU A 136 -9.04 3.34 -2.75
N LYS A 137 -10.15 2.73 -3.18
CA LYS A 137 -10.22 1.29 -3.40
C LYS A 137 -9.46 0.87 -4.66
N ILE A 138 -9.55 1.65 -5.74
CA ILE A 138 -8.82 1.44 -7.00
C ILE A 138 -7.31 1.53 -6.73
N ASP A 139 -6.86 2.58 -6.04
CA ASP A 139 -5.47 2.75 -5.59
C ASP A 139 -4.97 1.49 -4.86
N SER A 140 -5.68 1.05 -3.81
CA SER A 140 -5.32 -0.18 -3.07
C SER A 140 -5.30 -1.44 -3.95
N LEU A 141 -6.25 -1.62 -4.86
CA LEU A 141 -6.31 -2.81 -5.72
C LEU A 141 -5.20 -2.82 -6.77
N ASP A 142 -4.87 -1.67 -7.33
CA ASP A 142 -3.78 -1.53 -8.29
C ASP A 142 -2.43 -1.78 -7.60
N PHE A 143 -2.23 -1.30 -6.36
CA PHE A 143 -1.03 -1.62 -5.58
C PHE A 143 -0.93 -3.12 -5.25
N VAL A 144 -2.03 -3.75 -4.83
CA VAL A 144 -2.06 -5.21 -4.59
C VAL A 144 -1.73 -5.97 -5.87
N THR A 145 -2.18 -5.49 -7.03
CA THR A 145 -1.84 -6.09 -8.33
C THR A 145 -0.34 -5.99 -8.61
N ALA A 146 0.25 -4.81 -8.38
CA ALA A 146 1.70 -4.62 -8.51
C ALA A 146 2.50 -5.52 -7.55
N GLN A 147 2.08 -5.61 -6.28
CA GLN A 147 2.71 -6.46 -5.28
C GLN A 147 2.64 -7.95 -5.63
N LYS A 148 1.49 -8.42 -6.15
CA LYS A 148 1.33 -9.81 -6.61
C LYS A 148 2.24 -10.14 -7.79
N ALA A 149 2.44 -9.21 -8.71
CA ALA A 149 3.36 -9.38 -9.84
C ALA A 149 4.82 -9.33 -9.39
N GLY A 150 5.16 -8.42 -8.47
CA GLY A 150 6.47 -8.33 -7.85
C GLY A 150 7.61 -7.92 -8.81
N THR A 151 7.29 -7.34 -9.97
CA THR A 151 8.30 -6.89 -10.95
C THR A 151 8.45 -5.37 -10.95
N PRO A 152 9.60 -4.84 -11.38
CA PRO A 152 9.80 -3.40 -11.50
C PRO A 152 8.74 -2.73 -12.38
N GLU A 153 8.36 -3.36 -13.50
CA GLU A 153 7.38 -2.84 -14.45
C GLU A 153 5.99 -2.71 -13.81
N ALA A 154 5.62 -3.66 -12.95
CA ALA A 154 4.33 -3.64 -12.27
C ALA A 154 4.24 -2.49 -11.24
N PHE A 155 5.30 -2.26 -10.47
CA PHE A 155 5.38 -1.12 -9.55
C PHE A 155 5.45 0.21 -10.32
N ALA A 156 6.20 0.29 -11.42
CA ALA A 156 6.25 1.46 -12.29
C ALA A 156 4.88 1.81 -12.90
N ALA A 157 4.12 0.81 -13.35
CA ALA A 157 2.77 1.00 -13.87
C ALA A 157 1.81 1.54 -12.79
N TYR A 158 1.91 1.03 -11.55
CA TYR A 158 1.16 1.57 -10.43
C TYR A 158 1.53 3.04 -10.16
N LEU A 159 2.82 3.38 -10.09
CA LEU A 159 3.31 4.75 -9.86
C LEU A 159 2.86 5.72 -10.97
N GLN A 160 2.77 5.25 -12.22
CA GLN A 160 2.25 6.05 -13.32
C GLN A 160 0.76 6.37 -13.15
N LYS A 161 -0.03 5.40 -12.69
CA LYS A 161 -1.48 5.57 -12.47
C LYS A 161 -1.79 6.36 -11.20
N HIS A 162 -0.97 6.20 -10.16
CA HIS A 162 -1.16 6.74 -8.81
C HIS A 162 0.10 7.47 -8.30
N PRO A 163 0.53 8.57 -8.94
CA PRO A 163 1.79 9.25 -8.59
C PRO A 163 1.80 9.81 -7.16
N GLU A 164 0.64 10.22 -6.67
CA GLU A 164 0.41 10.71 -5.29
C GLU A 164 -0.50 9.74 -4.51
N GLY A 165 -0.57 8.48 -4.96
CA GLY A 165 -1.38 7.43 -4.33
C GLY A 165 -0.86 7.07 -2.94
N ARG A 166 -1.72 6.44 -2.13
CA ARG A 166 -1.41 6.05 -0.75
C ARG A 166 -0.14 5.19 -0.65
N TYR A 167 0.12 4.36 -1.67
CA TYR A 167 1.25 3.43 -1.68
C TYR A 167 2.40 3.86 -2.61
N ALA A 168 2.43 5.11 -3.06
CA ALA A 168 3.46 5.59 -3.99
C ALA A 168 4.88 5.45 -3.41
N SER A 169 5.06 5.76 -2.12
CA SER A 169 6.35 5.58 -1.45
C SER A 169 6.78 4.11 -1.40
N GLU A 170 5.87 3.23 -0.94
CA GLU A 170 6.11 1.79 -0.85
C GLU A 170 6.39 1.16 -2.22
N ALA A 171 5.65 1.55 -3.25
CA ALA A 171 5.86 1.08 -4.61
C ALA A 171 7.21 1.53 -5.18
N SER A 172 7.65 2.77 -4.93
CA SER A 172 8.95 3.27 -5.37
C SER A 172 10.12 2.52 -4.72
N ILE A 173 10.01 2.23 -3.42
CA ILE A 173 11.00 1.43 -2.69
C ILE A 173 11.03 0.00 -3.26
N ALA A 174 9.87 -0.61 -3.47
CA ALA A 174 9.77 -1.96 -4.01
C ALA A 174 10.32 -2.04 -5.44
N GLU A 175 9.98 -1.09 -6.32
CA GLU A 175 10.53 -1.00 -7.68
C GLU A 175 12.07 -0.97 -7.65
N SER A 176 12.65 -0.08 -6.85
CA SER A 176 14.10 0.10 -6.75
C SER A 176 14.77 -1.16 -6.22
N THR A 177 14.19 -1.77 -5.18
CA THR A 177 14.71 -3.00 -4.57
C THR A 177 14.71 -4.16 -5.55
N VAL A 178 13.64 -4.33 -6.33
CA VAL A 178 13.55 -5.41 -7.32
C VAL A 178 14.53 -5.17 -8.48
N LYS A 179 14.66 -3.93 -8.98
CA LYS A 179 15.67 -3.59 -10.00
C LYS A 179 17.08 -3.86 -9.53
N GLU A 180 17.39 -3.54 -8.28
CA GLU A 180 18.73 -3.74 -7.73
C GLU A 180 19.10 -5.21 -7.54
N ALA A 181 18.10 -6.06 -7.31
CA ALA A 181 18.24 -7.51 -7.22
C ALA A 181 18.22 -8.22 -8.58
N GLU A 182 17.83 -7.53 -9.65
CA GLU A 182 17.77 -8.11 -10.99
C GLU A 182 19.18 -8.43 -11.51
N VAL A 183 19.38 -9.69 -11.90
CA VAL A 183 20.62 -10.14 -12.53
C VAL A 183 20.45 -10.05 -14.04
N THR A 184 20.92 -8.96 -14.63
CA THR A 184 20.85 -8.78 -16.10
C THR A 184 21.80 -9.72 -16.82
N PRO A 185 21.55 -10.03 -18.11
CA PRO A 185 22.48 -10.82 -18.93
C PRO A 185 23.88 -10.22 -18.99
N GLU A 186 24.00 -8.90 -19.06
CA GLU A 186 25.28 -8.18 -19.11
C GLU A 186 26.06 -8.36 -17.81
N LEU A 187 25.39 -8.21 -16.66
CA LEU A 187 25.97 -8.43 -15.34
C LEU A 187 26.42 -9.89 -15.17
N LYS A 188 25.62 -10.84 -15.68
CA LYS A 188 25.97 -12.26 -15.67
C LYS A 188 27.25 -12.53 -16.48
N GLU A 189 27.37 -11.97 -17.69
CA GLU A 189 28.58 -12.12 -18.51
C GLU A 189 29.80 -11.46 -17.86
N GLU A 190 29.65 -10.30 -17.22
CA GLU A 190 30.73 -9.66 -16.46
C GLU A 190 31.24 -10.56 -15.32
N ILE A 191 30.32 -11.10 -14.52
CA ILE A 191 30.64 -12.01 -13.40
C ILE A 191 31.33 -13.29 -13.88
N ILE A 192 30.84 -13.89 -14.97
CA ILE A 192 31.48 -15.05 -15.59
C ILE A 192 32.88 -14.68 -16.13
N GLY A 193 33.04 -13.47 -16.66
CA GLY A 193 34.32 -12.91 -17.10
C GLY A 193 35.35 -12.83 -15.97
N VAL A 194 34.96 -12.41 -14.78
CA VAL A 194 35.83 -12.40 -13.58
C VAL A 194 36.29 -13.82 -13.24
N LEU A 195 35.38 -14.80 -13.22
CA LEU A 195 35.74 -16.20 -12.95
C LEU A 195 36.72 -16.73 -14.00
N ASN A 196 36.46 -16.48 -15.29
CA ASN A 196 37.35 -16.89 -16.38
C ASN A 196 38.74 -16.24 -16.26
N THR A 197 38.81 -14.95 -15.90
CA THR A 197 40.08 -14.24 -15.72
C THR A 197 40.85 -14.82 -14.54
N PHE A 198 40.18 -15.04 -13.40
CA PHE A 198 40.78 -15.67 -12.24
C PHE A 198 41.34 -17.07 -12.57
N PHE A 199 40.55 -17.93 -13.24
CA PHE A 199 41.00 -19.26 -13.63
C PHE A 199 42.07 -19.26 -14.72
N SER A 200 42.11 -18.26 -15.62
CA SER A 200 43.18 -18.11 -16.61
C SER A 200 44.50 -17.76 -15.94
N GLY A 201 44.47 -16.91 -14.92
CA GLY A 201 45.64 -16.61 -14.08
C GLY A 201 46.23 -17.85 -13.41
N PHE A 202 45.41 -18.88 -13.10
CA PHE A 202 45.94 -20.16 -12.60
C PHE A 202 46.78 -20.87 -13.67
N GLN A 203 46.31 -20.89 -14.91
CA GLN A 203 46.95 -21.61 -16.03
C GLN A 203 48.29 -20.98 -16.37
N GLU A 204 48.30 -19.65 -16.42
CA GLU A 204 49.47 -18.85 -16.76
C GLU A 204 50.41 -18.62 -15.56
N ARG A 205 49.98 -19.02 -14.36
CA ARG A 205 50.63 -18.72 -13.08
C ARG A 205 50.85 -17.21 -12.89
N ASP A 206 49.94 -16.41 -13.45
CA ASP A 206 49.97 -14.96 -13.39
C ASP A 206 49.43 -14.48 -12.03
N GLN A 207 50.37 -14.11 -11.16
CA GLN A 207 50.05 -13.64 -9.80
C GLN A 207 49.25 -12.33 -9.81
N GLU A 208 49.49 -11.44 -10.77
CA GLU A 208 48.80 -10.16 -10.89
C GLU A 208 47.36 -10.36 -11.33
N MET A 209 47.14 -11.23 -12.32
CA MET A 209 45.80 -11.62 -12.77
C MET A 209 45.02 -12.32 -11.63
N ILE A 210 45.63 -13.24 -10.89
CA ILE A 210 44.98 -13.88 -9.74
C ILE A 210 44.62 -12.83 -8.67
N CYS A 211 45.58 -11.97 -8.31
CA CYS A 211 45.40 -11.01 -7.23
C CYS A 211 44.42 -9.88 -7.56
N SER A 212 44.30 -9.47 -8.83
CA SER A 212 43.39 -8.40 -9.25
C SER A 212 41.91 -8.83 -9.20
N ASN A 213 41.63 -10.13 -9.27
CA ASN A 213 40.26 -10.66 -9.29
C ASN A 213 39.73 -11.12 -7.91
N ILE A 214 40.53 -11.02 -6.84
CA ILE A 214 40.14 -11.46 -5.49
C ILE A 214 40.22 -10.34 -4.47
N THR A 215 39.41 -10.46 -3.40
CA THR A 215 39.49 -9.55 -2.26
C THR A 215 40.86 -9.65 -1.56
N PRO A 216 41.30 -8.60 -0.82
CA PRO A 216 42.55 -8.66 -0.04
C PRO A 216 42.60 -9.85 0.93
N ASN A 217 41.44 -10.18 1.52
CA ASN A 217 41.23 -11.36 2.33
C ASN A 217 39.94 -12.06 1.87
N MET A 218 40.07 -13.28 1.37
CA MET A 218 38.94 -14.13 1.01
C MET A 218 38.36 -14.77 2.27
N THR A 219 37.05 -14.79 2.42
CA THR A 219 36.41 -15.47 3.57
C THR A 219 36.59 -16.97 3.47
N ARG A 220 36.57 -17.50 2.25
CA ARG A 220 36.86 -18.91 1.95
C ARG A 220 37.56 -19.06 0.61
N PHE A 221 38.59 -19.88 0.58
CA PHE A 221 39.22 -20.32 -0.66
C PHE A 221 39.43 -21.82 -0.59
N LEU A 222 38.69 -22.55 -1.42
CA LEU A 222 38.58 -24.00 -1.40
C LEU A 222 38.19 -24.51 0.00
N GLY A 223 39.05 -25.28 0.66
CA GLY A 223 38.86 -25.78 2.01
C GLY A 223 39.29 -24.82 3.13
N GLN A 224 39.94 -23.70 2.79
CA GLN A 224 40.56 -22.77 3.76
C GLN A 224 39.65 -21.57 4.04
N THR A 225 39.71 -21.04 5.26
CA THR A 225 38.96 -19.84 5.68
C THR A 225 39.89 -18.66 5.98
N ASN A 226 39.40 -17.44 5.80
CA ASN A 226 40.13 -16.18 6.05
C ASN A 226 41.53 -16.16 5.39
N VAL A 227 41.55 -16.26 4.07
CA VAL A 227 42.72 -16.53 3.24
C VAL A 227 43.23 -15.24 2.61
N SER A 228 44.49 -14.87 2.86
CA SER A 228 45.12 -13.72 2.21
C SER A 228 45.53 -14.03 0.77
N LYS A 229 45.76 -12.99 -0.06
CA LYS A 229 46.27 -13.15 -1.43
C LYS A 229 47.53 -14.03 -1.50
N ALA A 230 48.51 -13.80 -0.62
CA ALA A 230 49.73 -14.62 -0.56
C ALA A 230 49.44 -16.10 -0.28
N LYS A 231 48.44 -16.39 0.54
CA LYS A 231 48.04 -17.77 0.83
C LYS A 231 47.28 -18.42 -0.34
N VAL A 232 46.49 -17.65 -1.09
CA VAL A 232 45.90 -18.10 -2.35
C VAL A 232 47.00 -18.48 -3.35
N LEU A 233 47.95 -17.58 -3.60
CA LEU A 233 49.06 -17.80 -4.53
C LEU A 233 49.87 -19.07 -4.18
N SER A 234 50.29 -19.22 -2.93
CA SER A 234 51.02 -20.43 -2.50
C SER A 234 50.19 -21.72 -2.57
N THR A 235 48.85 -21.63 -2.42
CA THR A 235 47.97 -22.78 -2.61
C THR A 235 47.90 -23.19 -4.09
N ILE A 236 47.88 -22.22 -5.00
CA ILE A 236 47.88 -22.45 -6.45
C ILE A 236 49.23 -23.00 -6.91
N GLU A 237 50.33 -22.39 -6.45
CA GLU A 237 51.69 -22.85 -6.75
C GLU A 237 51.90 -24.30 -6.31
N GLY A 238 51.36 -24.69 -5.15
CA GLY A 238 51.38 -26.07 -4.67
C GLY A 238 50.62 -27.09 -5.54
N MET A 239 49.80 -26.65 -6.50
CA MET A 239 49.15 -27.55 -7.46
C MET A 239 50.09 -27.97 -8.60
N PHE A 240 51.20 -27.27 -8.81
CA PHE A 240 52.15 -27.54 -9.88
C PHE A 240 53.38 -28.27 -9.34
N THR A 241 53.23 -29.58 -9.12
CA THR A 241 54.36 -30.47 -8.74
C THR A 241 55.28 -30.74 -9.93
N GLU A 242 56.46 -31.32 -9.69
CA GLU A 242 57.47 -31.63 -10.73
C GLU A 242 56.89 -32.43 -11.92
N ASP A 243 55.91 -33.28 -11.67
CA ASP A 243 55.27 -34.12 -12.70
C ASP A 243 54.11 -33.43 -13.45
N ILE A 244 53.71 -32.22 -13.06
CA ILE A 244 52.57 -31.49 -13.65
C ILE A 244 53.09 -30.41 -14.60
N GLU A 245 52.86 -30.62 -15.88
CA GLU A 245 53.32 -29.74 -16.96
C GLU A 245 52.38 -28.55 -17.14
N ALA A 246 51.06 -28.79 -17.16
CA ALA A 246 50.05 -27.76 -17.30
C ALA A 246 48.75 -28.13 -16.56
N VAL A 247 48.03 -27.11 -16.09
CA VAL A 247 46.69 -27.24 -15.54
C VAL A 247 45.80 -26.21 -16.22
N ARG A 248 44.69 -26.66 -16.81
CA ARG A 248 43.71 -25.82 -17.48
C ARG A 248 42.36 -25.97 -16.79
N PHE A 249 41.68 -24.84 -16.60
CA PHE A 249 40.31 -24.77 -16.10
C PHE A 249 39.40 -24.20 -17.19
N VAL A 250 38.22 -24.79 -17.36
CA VAL A 250 37.20 -24.32 -18.30
C VAL A 250 35.90 -24.15 -17.53
N VAL A 251 35.48 -22.90 -17.35
CA VAL A 251 34.21 -22.58 -16.69
C VAL A 251 33.06 -22.96 -17.64
N GLY A 252 32.09 -23.69 -17.11
CA GLY A 252 30.87 -24.10 -17.81
C GLY A 252 29.99 -22.90 -18.15
N ARG A 253 29.11 -23.08 -19.13
CA ARG A 253 28.10 -22.09 -19.52
C ARG A 253 26.83 -22.14 -18.66
N ASP A 254 26.84 -23.00 -17.64
CA ASP A 254 25.74 -23.28 -16.72
C ASP A 254 25.80 -22.42 -15.46
N ALA A 255 26.56 -21.32 -15.47
CA ALA A 255 26.62 -20.42 -14.34
C ALA A 255 25.22 -19.85 -14.03
N GLU A 256 24.80 -20.00 -12.79
CA GLU A 256 23.62 -19.38 -12.19
C GLU A 256 24.11 -18.30 -11.24
N VAL A 257 23.56 -17.10 -11.39
CA VAL A 257 23.95 -15.92 -10.61
C VAL A 257 22.72 -15.42 -9.86
N GLU A 258 22.90 -15.18 -8.57
CA GLU A 258 21.87 -14.66 -7.66
C GLU A 258 22.44 -13.43 -6.94
N CYS A 259 21.67 -12.33 -6.94
CA CYS A 259 21.97 -11.19 -6.08
C CYS A 259 21.51 -11.52 -4.66
N VAL A 260 22.43 -11.54 -3.70
CA VAL A 260 22.15 -11.86 -2.30
C VAL A 260 22.65 -10.75 -1.38
N PRO A 261 22.08 -10.58 -0.17
CA PRO A 261 22.64 -9.66 0.82
C PRO A 261 24.08 -10.04 1.16
N ALA A 262 24.97 -9.06 1.27
CA ALA A 262 26.37 -9.30 1.64
C ALA A 262 26.46 -9.88 3.06
N ALA A 263 27.16 -11.01 3.20
CA ALA A 263 27.40 -11.62 4.50
C ALA A 263 28.34 -10.77 5.37
N GLU A 264 27.88 -10.38 6.57
CA GLU A 264 28.64 -9.78 7.67
C GLU A 264 29.71 -8.73 7.28
N LYS A 265 29.25 -7.54 6.86
CA LYS A 265 29.80 -6.19 7.11
C LYS A 265 29.16 -5.24 6.08
N ALA A 266 28.55 -4.16 6.59
CA ALA A 266 27.70 -3.20 5.89
C ALA A 266 26.26 -3.72 5.66
N GLU A 267 25.39 -3.40 6.61
CA GLU A 267 23.94 -3.40 6.44
C GLU A 267 23.60 -2.63 5.14
N GLY A 268 23.10 -3.36 4.13
CA GLY A 268 22.70 -2.78 2.84
C GLY A 268 23.66 -3.01 1.65
N GLU A 269 24.82 -3.66 1.81
CA GLU A 269 25.64 -4.05 0.65
C GLU A 269 25.12 -5.36 0.03
N LYS A 270 25.15 -5.44 -1.31
CA LYS A 270 24.81 -6.64 -2.08
C LYS A 270 26.06 -7.39 -2.54
N GLU A 271 25.95 -8.70 -2.68
CA GLU A 271 26.95 -9.56 -3.29
C GLU A 271 26.30 -10.51 -4.29
N TYR A 272 27.12 -11.12 -5.15
CA TYR A 272 26.67 -12.02 -6.18
C TYR A 272 27.10 -13.43 -5.84
N LYS A 273 26.13 -14.29 -5.56
CA LYS A 273 26.35 -15.73 -5.44
C LYS A 273 26.34 -16.34 -6.82
N VAL A 274 27.38 -17.11 -7.15
CA VAL A 274 27.52 -17.78 -8.45
C VAL A 274 27.71 -19.26 -8.23
N THR A 275 26.84 -20.07 -8.84
CA THR A 275 26.99 -21.52 -8.89
C THR A 275 27.29 -21.92 -10.33
N PHE A 276 28.33 -22.71 -10.55
CA PHE A 276 28.78 -23.06 -11.91
C PHE A 276 29.46 -24.42 -11.93
N THR A 277 29.61 -25.03 -13.11
CA THR A 277 30.57 -26.14 -13.28
C THR A 277 31.90 -25.63 -13.81
N VAL A 278 32.98 -26.33 -13.45
CA VAL A 278 34.31 -26.06 -14.00
C VAL A 278 35.03 -27.37 -14.25
N ASP A 279 35.51 -27.54 -15.48
CA ASP A 279 36.33 -28.68 -15.87
C ASP A 279 37.80 -28.36 -15.66
N GLN A 280 38.53 -29.30 -15.09
CA GLN A 280 39.98 -29.26 -14.92
C GLN A 280 40.61 -30.30 -15.83
N TYR A 281 41.62 -29.87 -16.59
CA TYR A 281 42.49 -30.71 -17.39
C TYR A 281 43.91 -30.60 -16.83
N ILE A 282 44.59 -31.73 -16.63
CA ILE A 282 45.94 -31.81 -16.09
C ILE A 282 46.82 -32.54 -17.10
N GLU A 283 47.85 -31.87 -17.58
CA GLU A 283 48.94 -32.46 -18.35
C GLU A 283 50.05 -32.86 -17.39
N ARG A 284 50.45 -34.13 -17.43
CA ARG A 284 51.41 -34.73 -16.49
C ARG A 284 52.19 -35.88 -17.12
N ASN A 285 53.41 -36.09 -16.65
CA ASN A 285 54.33 -37.12 -17.17
C ASN A 285 54.37 -38.40 -16.32
N ASN A 286 53.64 -38.45 -15.20
CA ASN A 286 53.46 -39.62 -14.35
C ASN A 286 52.02 -40.15 -14.35
N GLU A 287 51.82 -41.33 -13.77
CA GLU A 287 50.46 -41.85 -13.56
C GLU A 287 49.67 -40.95 -12.61
N GLY A 288 48.40 -40.71 -12.95
CA GLY A 288 47.52 -39.93 -12.11
C GLY A 288 46.29 -39.43 -12.84
N LYS A 289 45.51 -38.63 -12.13
CA LYS A 289 44.30 -38.01 -12.68
C LYS A 289 44.65 -36.93 -13.69
N THR A 290 43.97 -36.92 -14.83
CA THR A 290 44.15 -35.97 -15.94
C THR A 290 42.92 -35.10 -16.21
N PHE A 291 41.75 -35.48 -15.67
CA PHE A 291 40.50 -34.76 -15.86
C PHE A 291 39.63 -34.83 -14.61
N SER A 292 39.01 -33.71 -14.25
CA SER A 292 38.03 -33.61 -13.17
C SER A 292 36.95 -32.60 -13.54
N THR A 293 35.72 -32.81 -13.11
CA THR A 293 34.68 -31.77 -13.13
C THR A 293 34.33 -31.40 -11.70
N TYR A 294 34.18 -30.10 -11.44
CA TYR A 294 33.79 -29.58 -10.13
C TYR A 294 32.50 -28.78 -10.24
N LYS A 295 31.71 -28.82 -9.17
CA LYS A 295 30.71 -27.78 -8.89
C LYS A 295 31.40 -26.69 -8.09
N GLY A 296 31.45 -25.49 -8.66
CA GLY A 296 31.93 -24.27 -8.01
C GLY A 296 30.79 -23.49 -7.36
N GLU A 297 31.07 -22.90 -6.20
CA GLU A 297 30.25 -21.84 -5.61
C GLU A 297 31.18 -20.67 -5.27
N ALA A 298 30.91 -19.49 -5.82
CA ALA A 298 31.65 -18.28 -5.58
C ALA A 298 30.73 -17.16 -5.06
N PHE A 299 31.31 -16.24 -4.28
CA PHE A 299 30.68 -14.99 -3.90
C PHE A 299 31.55 -13.84 -4.38
N LEU A 300 30.98 -12.94 -5.18
CA LEU A 300 31.64 -11.72 -5.67
C LEU A 300 31.06 -10.49 -4.99
N THR A 301 31.91 -9.55 -4.62
CA THR A 301 31.45 -8.25 -4.10
C THR A 301 30.84 -7.40 -5.21
N ALA A 302 30.13 -6.31 -4.85
CA ALA A 302 29.66 -5.31 -5.81
C ALA A 302 30.78 -4.68 -6.67
N ALA A 303 32.04 -4.77 -6.22
CA ALA A 303 33.23 -4.30 -6.94
C ALA A 303 33.86 -5.39 -7.84
N MET A 304 33.13 -6.48 -8.14
CA MET A 304 33.58 -7.58 -9.01
C MET A 304 34.84 -8.30 -8.52
N LEU A 305 34.99 -8.44 -7.20
CA LEU A 305 36.08 -9.20 -6.60
C LEU A 305 35.55 -10.49 -5.97
N ILE A 306 36.20 -11.62 -6.25
CA ILE A 306 35.88 -12.90 -5.63
C ILE A 306 36.27 -12.85 -4.15
N ARG A 307 35.26 -12.88 -3.28
CA ARG A 307 35.39 -12.92 -1.82
C ARG A 307 35.47 -14.35 -1.29
N SER A 308 34.76 -15.26 -1.93
CA SER A 308 34.70 -16.67 -1.56
C SER A 308 34.70 -17.52 -2.81
N LEU A 309 35.44 -18.63 -2.79
CA LEU A 309 35.36 -19.67 -3.81
C LEU A 309 35.48 -21.04 -3.14
N THR A 310 34.53 -21.92 -3.42
CA THR A 310 34.60 -23.34 -3.07
C THR A 310 34.38 -24.19 -4.31
N MET A 311 34.98 -25.38 -4.31
CA MET A 311 34.84 -26.34 -5.40
C MET A 311 34.67 -27.72 -4.80
N GLN A 312 33.62 -28.43 -5.22
CA GLN A 312 33.37 -29.81 -4.85
C GLN A 312 33.46 -30.68 -6.10
N GLU A 313 34.29 -31.72 -6.05
CA GLU A 313 34.43 -32.63 -7.18
C GLU A 313 33.12 -33.39 -7.43
N LEU A 314 32.65 -33.36 -8.67
CA LEU A 314 31.56 -34.20 -9.13
C LEU A 314 32.17 -35.54 -9.53
N SER A 315 32.41 -36.41 -8.54
CA SER A 315 33.02 -37.73 -8.76
C SER A 315 32.32 -38.48 -9.91
N ARG A 316 33.07 -38.94 -10.91
CA ARG A 316 32.65 -40.12 -11.69
C ARG A 316 32.86 -41.35 -10.80
N LYS A 317 31.78 -42.10 -10.55
CA LYS A 317 31.92 -43.53 -10.24
C LYS A 317 32.50 -44.25 -11.44
#